data_AF-A0A940UTI7-F1
#
_entry.id   AF-A0A940UTI7-F1
#
_cell.length_a   1.000
_cell.length_b   1.000
_cell.length_c   1.000
_cell.angle_alpha   90.00
_cell.angle_beta   90.00
_cell.angle_gamma   90.00
#
_symmetry.space_group_name_H-M   'P 1'
#
loop_
_entity.id
_entity.type
_entity.pdbx_description
1 polymer ?
#
loop_
_entity_poly.entity_id
_entity_poly.type
_entity_poly.pdbx_seq_one_letter_code
_entity_poly.pdbx_strand_id
1 'polypeptide(L)'
;KFLAYPASTGVHHVYVGGLLEHSLSVAKMGMAVASFIGGDRDIIITGSMLHDIGKIQELEITRGFRFTDRGRLLGHITLGVMILEDLIGRIDGFPQEMTDILTHIIISHHGLEEWGSPKKPMFPEALIVHHLDNLDSKVMGVREHMRDNMVDERWSEYHRLYEAKFYKIN
;
A
#
# COMPACT_ATOMS: atom_id res chain seq x y z
N LYS A 1 12.43 7.16 8.10
CA LYS A 1 11.09 6.70 8.57
C LYS A 1 10.56 5.58 7.68
N PHE A 2 10.37 5.82 6.39
CA PHE A 2 9.86 4.82 5.42
C PHE A 2 10.48 3.43 5.54
N LEU A 3 11.82 3.34 5.61
CA LEU A 3 12.56 2.06 5.72
C LEU A 3 12.34 1.28 7.03
N ALA A 4 11.74 1.89 8.06
CA ALA A 4 11.62 1.31 9.40
C ALA A 4 10.16 1.15 9.85
N TYR A 5 9.19 1.59 9.04
CA TYR A 5 7.78 1.57 9.40
C TYR A 5 7.10 0.30 8.88
N PRO A 6 6.06 -0.19 9.57
CA PRO A 6 5.24 -1.29 9.08
C PRO A 6 4.28 -0.81 7.97
N ALA A 7 3.80 -1.73 7.13
CA ALA A 7 2.77 -1.38 6.13
C ALA A 7 1.36 -1.38 6.72
N SER A 8 1.12 -2.11 7.81
CA SER A 8 -0.19 -2.14 8.49
C SER A 8 0.02 -2.33 9.99
N THR A 9 -1.03 -2.07 10.78
CA THR A 9 -1.06 -2.37 12.21
C THR A 9 -1.73 -3.70 12.54
N GLY A 10 -2.26 -4.44 11.56
CA GLY A 10 -3.00 -5.68 11.88
C GLY A 10 -3.21 -6.72 10.79
N VAL A 11 -2.88 -6.46 9.52
CA VAL A 11 -3.24 -7.41 8.44
C VAL A 11 -2.04 -7.94 7.65
N HIS A 12 -1.13 -7.08 7.20
CA HIS A 12 -0.01 -7.48 6.34
C HIS A 12 1.22 -6.64 6.63
N HIS A 13 2.41 -7.24 6.56
CA HIS A 13 3.69 -6.57 6.76
C HIS A 13 3.74 -5.80 8.08
N VAL A 14 3.23 -6.41 9.16
CA VAL A 14 3.14 -5.84 10.51
C VAL A 14 4.49 -5.99 11.24
N TYR A 15 5.56 -5.47 10.66
CA TYR A 15 6.92 -5.53 11.18
C TYR A 15 7.78 -4.35 10.70
N VAL A 16 8.91 -4.12 11.36
CA VAL A 16 9.86 -3.05 11.01
C VAL A 16 10.37 -3.28 9.58
N GLY A 17 10.19 -2.27 8.73
CA GLY A 17 10.58 -2.33 7.30
C GLY A 17 9.49 -2.88 6.39
N GLY A 18 8.35 -3.30 6.94
CA GLY A 18 7.23 -3.83 6.16
C GLY A 18 6.70 -2.86 5.10
N LEU A 19 6.71 -1.55 5.37
CA LEU A 19 6.26 -0.54 4.39
C LEU A 19 7.16 -0.52 3.15
N LEU A 20 8.48 -0.55 3.33
CA LEU A 20 9.43 -0.61 2.22
C LEU A 20 9.26 -1.91 1.43
N GLU A 21 9.16 -3.04 2.12
CA GLU A 21 9.02 -4.35 1.49
C GLU A 21 7.75 -4.40 0.63
N HIS A 22 6.63 -3.94 1.17
CA HIS A 22 5.36 -3.83 0.47
C HIS A 22 5.47 -2.94 -0.78
N SER A 23 5.89 -1.68 -0.64
CA SER A 23 6.01 -0.78 -1.79
C SER A 23 6.98 -1.29 -2.86
N LEU A 24 8.08 -1.93 -2.46
CA LEU A 24 9.02 -2.57 -3.39
C LEU A 24 8.39 -3.79 -4.10
N SER A 25 7.59 -4.59 -3.40
CA SER A 25 6.85 -5.71 -3.98
C SER A 25 5.89 -5.23 -5.06
N VAL A 26 5.09 -4.20 -4.77
CA VAL A 26 4.17 -3.55 -5.72
C VAL A 26 4.93 -3.02 -6.93
N ALA A 27 6.05 -2.31 -6.71
CA ALA A 27 6.86 -1.79 -7.82
C ALA A 27 7.44 -2.91 -8.71
N LYS A 28 7.96 -3.99 -8.12
CA LYS A 28 8.50 -5.14 -8.88
C LYS A 28 7.42 -5.84 -9.69
N MET A 29 6.26 -6.08 -9.09
CA MET A 29 5.11 -6.64 -9.81
C MET A 29 4.65 -5.70 -10.92
N GLY A 30 4.64 -4.39 -10.66
CA GLY A 30 4.26 -3.37 -11.63
C GLY A 30 5.17 -3.37 -12.86
N MET A 31 6.49 -3.44 -12.66
CA MET A 31 7.45 -3.59 -13.75
C MET A 31 7.21 -4.85 -14.59
N ALA A 32 6.91 -5.97 -13.93
CA ALA A 32 6.61 -7.22 -14.62
C ALA A 32 5.32 -7.11 -15.42
N VAL A 33 4.23 -6.62 -14.82
CA VAL A 33 2.92 -6.44 -15.47
C VAL A 33 3.01 -5.47 -16.64
N ALA A 34 3.73 -4.36 -16.50
CA ALA A 34 3.93 -3.39 -17.57
C ALA A 34 4.60 -4.00 -18.81
N SER A 35 5.36 -5.09 -18.67
CA SER A 35 5.93 -5.81 -19.82
C SER A 35 4.90 -6.59 -20.64
N PHE A 36 3.73 -6.90 -20.07
CA PHE A 36 2.66 -7.65 -20.72
C PHE A 36 1.53 -6.75 -21.24
N ILE A 37 1.11 -5.76 -20.44
CA ILE A 37 -0.08 -4.96 -20.73
C ILE A 37 0.21 -3.48 -21.01
N GLY A 38 1.49 -3.09 -21.01
CA GLY A 38 1.91 -1.70 -21.21
C GLY A 38 1.70 -0.82 -19.98
N GLY A 39 1.92 0.48 -20.16
CA GLY A 39 1.93 1.50 -19.12
C GLY A 39 3.32 2.12 -18.92
N ASP A 40 3.34 3.38 -18.49
CA ASP A 40 4.55 4.09 -18.17
C ASP A 40 5.21 3.50 -16.91
N ARG A 41 6.40 2.95 -17.09
CA ARG A 41 7.14 2.25 -16.03
C ARG A 41 7.57 3.20 -14.92
N ASP A 42 7.93 4.43 -15.26
CA ASP A 42 8.42 5.40 -14.28
C ASP A 42 7.26 5.88 -13.41
N ILE A 43 6.06 6.08 -13.99
CA ILE A 43 4.84 6.39 -13.24
C ILE A 43 4.44 5.21 -12.35
N ILE A 44 4.47 3.97 -12.84
CA ILE A 44 4.12 2.79 -12.05
C ILE A 44 5.08 2.62 -10.86
N ILE A 45 6.38 2.71 -11.09
CA ILE A 45 7.39 2.57 -10.02
C ILE A 45 7.22 3.71 -9.02
N THR A 46 7.14 4.95 -9.48
CA THR A 46 7.01 6.12 -8.60
C THR A 46 5.73 6.07 -7.79
N GLY A 47 4.60 5.79 -8.44
CA GLY A 47 3.30 5.60 -7.78
C GLY A 47 3.33 4.48 -6.75
N SER A 48 3.95 3.34 -7.07
CA SER A 48 4.09 2.20 -6.15
C SER A 48 4.93 2.54 -4.92
N MET A 49 5.96 3.37 -5.06
CA MET A 49 6.79 3.82 -3.94
C MET A 49 6.11 4.88 -3.07
N LEU A 50 5.18 5.66 -3.63
CA LEU A 50 4.58 6.81 -2.96
C LEU A 50 3.16 6.58 -2.44
N HIS A 51 2.41 5.61 -2.97
CA HIS A 51 0.98 5.44 -2.67
C HIS A 51 0.67 5.43 -1.16
N ASP A 52 1.56 4.81 -0.38
CA ASP A 52 1.44 4.61 1.05
C ASP A 52 2.35 5.51 1.91
N ILE A 53 3.00 6.52 1.32
CA ILE A 53 4.01 7.34 2.01
C ILE A 53 3.47 8.02 3.28
N GLY A 54 2.17 8.29 3.34
CA GLY A 54 1.50 8.88 4.51
C GLY A 54 1.60 8.02 5.78
N LYS A 55 1.86 6.71 5.67
CA LYS A 55 2.03 5.81 6.82
C LYS A 55 3.16 6.23 7.75
N ILE A 56 4.16 6.98 7.24
CA ILE A 56 5.27 7.52 8.05
C ILE A 56 4.85 8.62 9.03
N GLN A 57 3.67 9.21 8.84
CA GLN A 57 3.05 10.18 9.75
C GLN A 57 1.80 9.60 10.43
N GLU A 58 1.12 8.64 9.78
CA GLU A 58 -0.05 7.98 10.34
C GLU A 58 0.32 7.11 11.55
N LEU A 59 1.47 6.42 11.48
CA LEU A 59 1.88 5.44 12.49
C LEU A 59 3.03 5.96 13.37
N GLU A 60 3.14 5.38 14.56
CA GLU A 60 4.31 5.48 15.43
C GLU A 60 4.83 4.09 15.82
N ILE A 61 6.14 4.02 16.09
CA ILE A 61 6.87 2.78 16.41
C ILE A 61 7.45 2.78 17.83
N THR A 62 7.28 3.86 18.60
CA THR A 62 7.95 4.09 19.89
C THR A 62 7.48 3.15 21.00
N ARG A 63 6.22 2.67 20.94
CA ARG A 63 5.61 1.76 21.93
C ARG A 63 4.76 0.68 21.25
N GLY A 64 5.36 0.02 20.25
CA GLY A 64 4.67 -0.88 19.31
C GLY A 64 4.04 -0.11 18.16
N PHE A 65 3.43 -0.82 17.21
CA PHE A 65 2.79 -0.20 16.04
C PHE A 65 1.42 0.34 16.41
N ARG A 66 1.29 1.68 16.43
CA ARG A 66 0.05 2.38 16.79
C ARG A 66 -0.18 3.55 15.86
N PHE A 67 -1.42 3.98 15.76
CA PHE A 67 -1.78 5.22 15.07
C PHE A 67 -1.42 6.44 15.93
N THR A 68 -0.86 7.48 15.32
CA THR A 68 -0.75 8.82 15.91
C THR A 68 -2.12 9.49 15.93
N ASP A 69 -2.30 10.52 16.77
CA ASP A 69 -3.54 11.31 16.76
C ASP A 69 -3.80 11.94 15.39
N ARG A 70 -2.73 12.44 14.75
CA ARG A 70 -2.78 12.99 13.39
C ARG A 70 -3.20 11.92 12.37
N GLY A 71 -2.67 10.70 12.50
CA GLY A 71 -3.04 9.54 11.68
C GLY A 71 -4.50 9.16 11.83
N ARG A 72 -5.02 9.10 13.06
CA ARG A 72 -6.43 8.80 13.32
C ARG A 72 -7.39 9.84 12.74
N LEU A 73 -6.99 11.11 12.75
CA LEU A 73 -7.82 12.21 12.26
C LEU A 73 -7.80 12.34 10.73
N LEU A 74 -6.68 12.05 10.07
CA LEU A 74 -6.47 12.36 8.65
C LEU A 74 -6.31 11.12 7.76
N GLY A 75 -5.78 10.01 8.28
CA GLY A 75 -5.44 8.82 7.51
C GLY A 75 -4.21 9.00 6.59
N HIS A 76 -3.61 7.88 6.18
CA HIS A 76 -2.40 7.91 5.35
C HIS A 76 -2.63 8.49 3.95
N ILE A 77 -3.82 8.37 3.36
CA ILE A 77 -4.09 8.94 2.03
C ILE A 77 -3.93 10.47 2.06
N THR A 78 -4.64 11.15 2.96
CA THR A 78 -4.54 12.62 3.10
C THR A 78 -3.13 13.04 3.50
N LEU A 79 -2.51 12.32 4.44
CA LEU A 79 -1.13 12.61 4.84
C LEU A 79 -0.14 12.38 3.69
N GLY A 80 -0.37 11.39 2.84
CA GLY A 80 0.44 11.09 1.66
C GLY A 80 0.41 12.23 0.65
N VAL A 81 -0.78 12.78 0.36
CA VAL A 81 -0.93 13.97 -0.51
C VAL A 81 -0.20 15.16 0.08
N MET A 82 -0.35 15.43 1.39
CA MET A 82 0.37 16.54 2.03
C MET A 82 1.89 16.41 1.95
N ILE A 83 2.42 15.19 2.09
CA ILE A 83 3.86 14.91 1.94
C ILE A 83 4.29 15.11 0.49
N LEU A 84 3.51 14.62 -0.47
CA LEU A 84 3.81 14.75 -1.89
C LEU A 84 3.91 16.22 -2.32
N GLU A 85 2.92 17.04 -1.95
CA GLU A 85 2.90 18.48 -2.24
C GLU A 85 4.09 19.23 -1.64
N ASP A 86 4.46 18.93 -0.38
CA ASP A 86 5.64 19.50 0.27
C ASP A 86 6.96 19.09 -0.42
N LEU A 87 7.06 17.86 -0.94
CA LEU A 87 8.23 17.40 -1.68
C LEU A 87 8.32 18.05 -3.07
N ILE A 88 7.20 18.12 -3.78
CA ILE A 88 7.11 18.75 -5.12
C ILE A 88 7.42 20.25 -5.04
N GLY A 89 6.92 20.95 -4.02
CA GLY A 89 7.17 22.38 -3.82
C GLY A 89 8.64 22.75 -3.58
N ARG A 90 9.53 21.75 -3.39
CA ARG A 90 10.99 21.93 -3.27
C ARG A 90 11.73 21.76 -4.60
N ILE A 91 11.01 21.43 -5.67
CA ILE A 91 11.57 21.20 -7.00
C ILE A 91 11.08 22.32 -7.93
N ASP A 92 11.99 23.23 -8.28
CA ASP A 92 11.68 24.35 -9.16
C ASP A 92 11.23 23.84 -10.54
N GLY A 93 10.05 24.31 -10.98
CA GLY A 93 9.50 23.97 -12.29
C GLY A 93 8.95 22.56 -12.42
N PHE A 94 8.62 21.87 -11.32
CA PHE A 94 7.97 20.56 -11.38
C PHE A 94 6.63 20.64 -12.17
N PRO A 95 6.39 19.75 -13.15
CA PRO A 95 5.19 19.84 -13.99
C PRO A 95 3.90 19.60 -13.19
N GLN A 96 2.94 20.51 -13.29
CA GLN A 96 1.64 20.39 -12.62
C GLN A 96 0.90 19.10 -13.00
N GLU A 97 0.95 18.71 -14.27
CA GLU A 97 0.33 17.46 -14.73
C GLU A 97 0.90 16.23 -13.99
N MET A 98 2.21 16.20 -13.72
CA MET A 98 2.83 15.12 -12.98
C MET A 98 2.42 15.14 -11.49
N THR A 99 2.23 16.33 -10.91
CA THR A 99 1.65 16.49 -9.56
C THR A 99 0.27 15.84 -9.51
N ASP A 100 -0.59 16.16 -10.47
CA ASP A 100 -1.96 15.64 -10.51
C ASP A 100 -1.99 14.11 -10.70
N ILE A 101 -1.12 13.56 -11.57
CA ILE A 101 -0.98 12.12 -11.80
C ILE A 101 -0.56 11.39 -10.52
N LEU A 102 0.50 11.85 -9.85
CA LEU A 102 1.00 11.20 -8.63
C LEU A 102 0.01 11.33 -7.47
N THR A 103 -0.62 12.50 -7.31
CA THR A 103 -1.70 12.71 -6.34
C THR A 103 -2.87 11.77 -6.63
N HIS A 104 -3.25 11.58 -7.90
CA HIS A 104 -4.33 10.66 -8.27
C HIS A 104 -4.02 9.22 -7.87
N ILE A 105 -2.78 8.75 -8.04
CA ILE A 105 -2.38 7.41 -7.58
C ILE A 105 -2.58 7.29 -6.06
N ILE A 106 -2.11 8.28 -5.28
CA ILE A 106 -2.26 8.28 -3.82
C ILE A 106 -3.74 8.26 -3.40
N ILE A 107 -4.62 9.06 -4.02
CA ILE A 107 -6.03 9.10 -3.59
C ILE A 107 -6.86 7.93 -4.12
N SER A 108 -6.36 7.18 -5.10
CA SER A 108 -7.13 6.12 -5.76
C SER A 108 -6.62 4.71 -5.52
N HIS A 109 -5.48 4.51 -4.84
CA HIS A 109 -4.87 3.19 -4.69
C HIS A 109 -5.71 2.19 -3.88
N HIS A 110 -6.64 2.62 -3.02
CA HIS A 110 -7.62 1.71 -2.39
C HIS A 110 -8.79 1.35 -3.31
N GLY A 111 -8.96 2.01 -4.47
CA GLY A 111 -9.89 1.60 -5.53
C GLY A 111 -11.35 1.97 -5.35
N LEU A 112 -11.89 1.81 -4.13
CA LEU A 112 -13.32 1.98 -3.82
C LEU A 112 -13.51 2.93 -2.63
N GLU A 113 -14.63 3.66 -2.65
CA GLU A 113 -15.01 4.56 -1.56
C GLU A 113 -15.23 3.79 -0.25
N GLU A 114 -15.82 2.58 -0.31
CA GLU A 114 -15.97 1.71 0.86
C GLU A 114 -14.63 1.23 1.46
N TRP A 115 -13.53 1.29 0.70
CA TRP A 115 -12.18 0.98 1.17
C TRP A 115 -11.42 2.25 1.57
N GLY A 116 -12.09 3.41 1.59
CA GLY A 116 -11.52 4.67 2.03
C GLY A 116 -10.85 5.50 0.93
N SER A 117 -10.94 5.09 -0.34
CA SER A 117 -10.37 5.84 -1.47
C SER A 117 -11.29 7.01 -1.87
N PRO A 118 -10.81 8.27 -1.89
CA PRO A 118 -11.62 9.41 -2.37
C PRO A 118 -12.04 9.34 -3.85
N LYS A 119 -11.29 8.60 -4.68
CA LYS A 119 -11.55 8.41 -6.11
C LYS A 119 -11.24 6.99 -6.55
N LYS A 120 -11.83 6.56 -7.66
CA LYS A 120 -11.43 5.34 -8.39
C LYS A 120 -10.20 5.62 -9.25
N PRO A 121 -9.35 4.63 -9.56
CA PRO A 121 -8.26 4.78 -10.52
C PRO A 121 -8.80 5.18 -11.90
N MET A 122 -8.14 6.14 -12.57
CA MET A 122 -8.67 6.76 -13.81
C MET A 122 -7.74 6.62 -15.03
N PHE A 123 -6.59 5.97 -14.86
CA PHE A 123 -5.64 5.69 -15.94
C PHE A 123 -4.94 4.35 -15.69
N PRO A 124 -4.35 3.72 -16.74
CA PRO A 124 -3.80 2.36 -16.65
C PRO A 124 -2.82 2.15 -15.50
N GLU A 125 -1.91 3.09 -15.28
CA GLU A 125 -0.88 3.01 -14.24
C GLU A 125 -1.50 3.06 -12.84
N ALA A 126 -2.51 3.90 -12.60
CA ALA A 126 -3.23 3.93 -11.33
C ALA A 126 -4.01 2.63 -11.09
N LEU A 127 -4.61 2.03 -12.14
CA LEU A 127 -5.29 0.74 -12.04
C LEU A 127 -4.31 -0.38 -11.69
N ILE A 128 -3.12 -0.38 -12.31
CA ILE A 128 -2.05 -1.33 -12.02
C ILE A 128 -1.63 -1.21 -10.55
N VAL A 129 -1.32 0.01 -10.07
CA VAL A 129 -0.90 0.22 -8.67
C VAL A 129 -1.99 -0.24 -7.71
N HIS A 130 -3.25 0.14 -7.93
CA HIS A 130 -4.37 -0.29 -7.08
C HIS A 130 -4.49 -1.81 -6.96
N HIS A 131 -4.51 -2.52 -8.10
CA HIS A 131 -4.72 -3.97 -8.08
C HIS A 131 -3.51 -4.71 -7.49
N LEU A 132 -2.30 -4.22 -7.73
CA LEU A 132 -1.08 -4.83 -7.19
C LEU A 132 -0.91 -4.58 -5.70
N ASP A 133 -1.21 -3.37 -5.21
CA ASP A 133 -1.31 -3.10 -3.78
C ASP A 133 -2.32 -4.05 -3.11
N ASN A 134 -3.53 -4.13 -3.66
CA ASN A 134 -4.58 -4.99 -3.09
C ASN A 134 -4.19 -6.47 -3.09
N LEU A 135 -3.55 -6.94 -4.16
CA LEU A 135 -3.10 -8.33 -4.28
C LEU A 135 -2.00 -8.64 -3.27
N ASP A 136 -0.96 -7.79 -3.18
CA ASP A 136 0.15 -7.96 -2.25
C ASP A 136 -0.35 -8.03 -0.81
N SER A 137 -1.14 -7.02 -0.42
CA SER A 137 -1.71 -6.88 0.92
C SER A 137 -2.57 -8.08 1.33
N LYS A 138 -3.40 -8.61 0.42
CA LYS A 138 -4.24 -9.79 0.70
C LYS A 138 -3.42 -11.08 0.77
N VAL A 139 -2.54 -11.34 -0.19
CA VAL A 139 -1.75 -12.59 -0.22
C VAL A 139 -0.81 -12.65 0.98
N MET A 140 -0.17 -11.53 1.33
CA MET A 140 0.73 -11.47 2.48
C MET A 140 -0.01 -11.59 3.80
N GLY A 141 -1.18 -10.98 3.95
CA GLY A 141 -2.00 -11.18 5.16
C GLY A 141 -2.50 -12.62 5.32
N VAL A 142 -2.85 -13.31 4.22
CA VAL A 142 -3.17 -14.75 4.27
C VAL A 142 -1.95 -15.56 4.70
N ARG A 143 -0.76 -15.28 4.16
CA ARG A 143 0.48 -15.99 4.53
C ARG A 143 0.85 -15.78 5.99
N GLU A 144 0.73 -14.56 6.51
CA GLU A 144 0.97 -14.25 7.93
C GLU A 144 -0.05 -14.99 8.81
N HIS A 145 -1.34 -14.98 8.46
CA HIS A 145 -2.36 -15.75 9.18
C HIS A 145 -2.05 -17.25 9.20
N MET A 146 -1.72 -17.84 8.05
CA MET A 146 -1.39 -19.26 7.93
C MET A 146 -0.10 -19.63 8.68
N ARG A 147 0.84 -18.71 8.87
CA ARG A 147 2.06 -18.98 9.65
C ARG A 147 1.73 -19.18 11.12
N ASP A 148 0.82 -18.36 11.64
CA ASP A 148 0.61 -18.21 13.08
C ASP A 148 -0.65 -18.95 13.59
N ASN A 149 -1.59 -19.33 12.70
CA ASN A 149 -2.92 -19.82 13.08
C ASN A 149 -3.34 -21.09 12.29
N MET A 150 -2.51 -22.13 12.32
CA MET A 150 -2.88 -23.45 11.78
C MET A 150 -3.63 -24.29 12.82
N VAL A 151 -4.73 -24.92 12.39
CA VAL A 151 -5.48 -25.89 13.21
C VAL A 151 -4.84 -27.28 13.10
N ASP A 152 -4.35 -27.62 11.91
CA ASP A 152 -3.66 -28.86 11.61
C ASP A 152 -2.60 -28.63 10.51
N GLU A 153 -2.00 -29.69 9.98
CA GLU A 153 -0.96 -29.58 8.94
C GLU A 153 -1.45 -29.01 7.61
N ARG A 154 -2.77 -28.93 7.38
CA ARG A 154 -3.40 -28.58 6.10
C ARG A 154 -4.30 -27.35 6.15
N TRP A 155 -4.96 -27.07 7.27
CA TRP A 155 -5.98 -26.02 7.36
C TRP A 155 -5.69 -24.98 8.44
N SER A 156 -5.87 -23.70 8.07
CA SER A 156 -5.83 -22.58 9.02
C SER A 156 -7.12 -22.46 9.84
N GLU A 157 -7.05 -21.68 10.90
CA GLU A 157 -8.24 -21.11 11.54
C GLU A 157 -9.01 -20.22 10.55
N TYR A 158 -10.29 -19.97 10.86
CA TYR A 158 -11.13 -19.08 10.05
C TYR A 158 -10.69 -17.63 10.26
N HIS A 159 -10.33 -16.94 9.18
CA HIS A 159 -9.95 -15.52 9.22
C HIS A 159 -11.17 -14.64 8.95
N ARG A 160 -11.57 -13.81 9.93
CA ARG A 160 -12.81 -13.01 9.86
C ARG A 160 -12.83 -12.01 8.70
N LEU A 161 -11.72 -11.31 8.45
CA LEU A 161 -11.65 -10.30 7.38
C LEU A 161 -11.75 -10.92 5.98
N TYR A 162 -11.25 -12.13 5.80
CA TYR A 162 -11.25 -12.83 4.50
C TYR A 162 -12.41 -13.81 4.36
N GLU A 163 -13.20 -13.95 5.42
CA GLU A 163 -14.35 -14.84 5.53
C GLU A 163 -14.06 -16.29 5.10
N ALA A 164 -12.83 -16.77 5.30
CA ALA A 164 -12.34 -18.04 4.78
C ALA A 164 -11.38 -18.76 5.73
N LYS A 165 -11.23 -20.07 5.51
CA LYS A 165 -10.10 -20.87 5.97
C LYS A 165 -9.15 -21.11 4.79
N PHE A 166 -7.86 -21.21 5.06
CA PHE A 166 -6.85 -21.37 4.03
C PHE A 166 -6.22 -22.75 4.09
N TYR A 167 -6.02 -23.33 2.91
CA TYR A 167 -5.41 -24.64 2.72
C TYR A 167 -3.91 -24.49 2.42
N LYS A 168 -3.08 -25.26 3.12
CA LYS A 168 -1.64 -25.34 2.88
C LYS A 168 -1.35 -26.30 1.73
N ILE A 169 -0.80 -25.77 0.64
CA ILE A 169 -0.31 -26.55 -0.50
C ILE A 169 1.04 -27.17 -0.09
N ASN A 170 1.20 -28.48 -0.33
CA ASN A 170 2.44 -29.22 -0.12
C ASN A 170 3.37 -29.12 -1.32
#